data_AF-A0A420ESI2-F1
#
_entry.id   AF-A0A420ESI2-F1
#
_cell.length_a   1.000
_cell.length_b   1.000
_cell.length_c   1.000
_cell.angle_alpha   90.00
_cell.angle_beta   90.00
_cell.angle_gamma   90.00
#
_symmetry.space_group_name_H-M   'P 1'
#
loop_
_entity.id
_entity.type
_entity.pdbx_description
1 polymer ?
#
loop_
_entity_poly.entity_id
_entity_poly.type
_entity_poly.pdbx_seq_one_letter_code
_entity_poly.pdbx_strand_id
1 'polypeptide(L)'
;MGTPCYIGAVSPHTPHLVHARYVLFDGHPAVVLPTLAVIWSRHAHQDTAALITAILANDWEHLDPDITATTRSAFVGQQAVPGVGMTLASTTNGAVDVPEPVTVFPLCHVGHLDVEWVYLIEADTATIGVHTSDGTRTGTYQLVACLDPTAARERGAVGPCGPRPAAGAPR
;
A
#
# COMPACT_ATOMS: atom_id res chain seq x y z
N MET A 1 13.31 9.97 11.62
CA MET A 1 12.14 10.62 11.01
C MET A 1 11.35 9.53 10.32
N GLY A 2 10.03 9.52 10.45
CA GLY A 2 9.19 8.62 9.65
C GLY A 2 9.23 9.02 8.18
N THR A 3 9.10 8.03 7.30
CA THR A 3 8.83 8.27 5.88
C THR A 3 7.32 8.14 5.70
N PRO A 4 6.55 9.23 5.62
CA PRO A 4 5.11 9.14 5.46
C PRO A 4 4.73 8.72 4.04
N CYS A 5 3.57 8.08 3.89
CA CYS A 5 3.03 7.69 2.60
C CYS A 5 1.50 7.76 2.58
N TYR A 6 0.92 7.61 1.39
CA TYR A 6 -0.50 7.33 1.22
C TYR A 6 -0.71 5.92 0.70
N ILE A 7 -1.68 5.21 1.26
CA ILE A 7 -2.12 3.90 0.75
C ILE A 7 -3.60 4.00 0.43
N GLY A 8 -3.97 3.58 -0.76
CA GLY A 8 -5.32 3.74 -1.26
C GLY A 8 -5.72 2.74 -2.32
N ALA A 9 -6.90 2.98 -2.88
CA ALA A 9 -7.43 2.24 -4.01
C ALA A 9 -7.98 3.22 -5.05
N VAL A 10 -7.96 2.78 -6.31
CA VAL A 10 -8.64 3.49 -7.39
C VAL A 10 -10.11 3.09 -7.38
N SER A 11 -11.01 4.07 -7.44
CA SER A 11 -12.44 3.78 -7.58
C SER A 11 -12.73 3.25 -8.99
N PRO A 12 -13.41 2.10 -9.14
CA PRO A 12 -13.79 1.57 -10.46
C PRO A 12 -14.70 2.52 -11.24
N HIS A 13 -15.50 3.32 -10.53
CA HIS A 13 -16.46 4.26 -11.13
C HIS A 13 -15.81 5.59 -11.54
N THR A 14 -14.67 5.94 -10.92
CA THR A 14 -13.94 7.19 -11.18
C THR A 14 -12.44 6.88 -11.15
N PRO A 15 -11.89 6.29 -12.22
CA PRO A 15 -10.52 5.76 -12.24
C PRO A 15 -9.43 6.83 -12.12
N HIS A 16 -9.80 8.10 -12.25
CA HIS A 16 -8.92 9.25 -12.07
C HIS A 16 -8.84 9.72 -10.61
N LEU A 17 -9.77 9.29 -9.74
CA LEU A 17 -9.79 9.63 -8.33
C LEU A 17 -9.26 8.47 -7.49
N VAL A 18 -8.33 8.80 -6.60
CA VAL A 18 -7.76 7.91 -5.61
C VAL A 18 -8.45 8.18 -4.28
N HIS A 19 -8.87 7.11 -3.61
CA HIS A 19 -9.28 7.13 -2.22
C HIS A 19 -8.13 6.56 -1.39
N ALA A 20 -7.54 7.37 -0.50
CA ALA A 20 -6.37 6.95 0.26
C ALA A 20 -6.41 7.41 1.72
N ARG A 21 -5.59 6.71 2.52
CA ARG A 21 -5.30 7.01 3.91
C ARG A 21 -3.83 7.27 4.11
N TYR A 22 -3.56 8.18 5.03
CA TYR A 22 -2.21 8.56 5.42
C TYR A 22 -1.59 7.51 6.34
N VAL A 23 -0.31 7.25 6.16
CA VAL A 23 0.52 6.45 7.07
C VAL A 23 1.73 7.28 7.47
N LEU A 24 1.92 7.50 8.77
CA LEU A 24 2.96 8.41 9.27
C LEU A 24 4.37 7.81 9.22
N PHE A 25 4.52 6.53 9.57
CA PHE A 25 5.81 5.84 9.65
C PHE A 25 5.94 4.71 8.63
N ASP A 26 7.19 4.35 8.34
CA ASP A 26 7.56 3.18 7.55
C ASP A 26 7.00 3.08 6.12
N GLY A 27 6.77 4.23 5.50
CA GLY A 27 6.20 4.35 4.15
C GLY A 27 7.12 3.94 2.99
N HIS A 28 8.32 3.41 3.24
CA HIS A 28 9.24 2.97 2.19
C HIS A 28 8.79 1.64 1.54
N PRO A 29 8.97 1.42 0.21
CA PRO A 29 8.42 0.23 -0.47
C PRO A 29 8.92 -1.11 0.08
N ALA A 30 10.16 -1.15 0.56
CA ALA A 30 10.74 -2.35 1.18
C ALA A 30 10.04 -2.78 2.48
N VAL A 31 9.24 -1.90 3.10
CA VAL A 31 8.46 -2.17 4.30
C VAL A 31 6.97 -2.26 3.97
N VAL A 32 6.42 -1.29 3.25
CA VAL A 32 4.96 -1.24 2.95
C VAL A 32 4.49 -2.45 2.15
N LEU A 33 5.22 -2.86 1.11
CA LEU A 33 4.81 -3.96 0.23
C LEU A 33 4.68 -5.30 0.99
N PRO A 34 5.71 -5.78 1.73
CA PRO A 34 5.55 -7.01 2.51
C PRO A 34 4.51 -6.86 3.62
N THR A 35 4.43 -5.70 4.28
CA THR A 35 3.41 -5.46 5.32
C THR A 35 1.99 -5.61 4.77
N LEU A 36 1.66 -4.94 3.66
CA LEU A 36 0.35 -5.06 3.01
C LEU A 36 0.05 -6.50 2.57
N ALA A 37 1.05 -7.23 2.07
CA ALA A 37 0.89 -8.63 1.70
C ALA A 37 0.56 -9.52 2.90
N VAL A 38 1.23 -9.32 4.04
CA VAL A 38 0.96 -10.09 5.26
C VAL A 38 -0.44 -9.77 5.79
N ILE A 39 -0.84 -8.50 5.86
CA ILE A 39 -2.21 -8.08 6.26
C ILE A 39 -3.23 -8.72 5.31
N TRP A 40 -3.00 -8.65 4.01
CA TRP A 40 -3.87 -9.27 3.00
C TRP A 40 -4.06 -10.78 3.24
N SER A 41 -2.96 -11.51 3.47
CA SER A 41 -3.03 -12.96 3.65
C SER A 41 -3.62 -13.39 4.99
N ARG A 42 -3.28 -12.70 6.09
CA ARG A 42 -3.62 -13.12 7.45
C ARG A 42 -4.91 -12.51 7.97
N HIS A 43 -5.06 -11.19 7.81
CA HIS A 43 -6.23 -10.45 8.29
C HIS A 43 -7.36 -10.47 7.28
N ALA A 44 -7.06 -10.17 6.01
CA ALA A 44 -8.05 -10.11 4.95
C ALA A 44 -8.32 -11.47 4.28
N HIS A 45 -7.65 -12.55 4.71
CA HIS A 45 -7.84 -13.90 4.16
C HIS A 45 -7.75 -13.98 2.62
N GLN A 46 -6.81 -13.22 2.04
CA GLN A 46 -6.61 -13.08 0.60
C GLN A 46 -7.74 -12.37 -0.16
N ASP A 47 -8.66 -11.71 0.54
CA ASP A 47 -9.67 -10.82 -0.03
C ASP A 47 -9.11 -9.39 -0.17
N THR A 48 -8.86 -8.97 -1.41
CA THR A 48 -8.33 -7.63 -1.70
C THR A 48 -9.31 -6.50 -1.33
N ALA A 49 -10.62 -6.74 -1.43
CA ALA A 49 -11.62 -5.73 -1.05
C ALA A 49 -11.68 -5.56 0.48
N ALA A 50 -11.54 -6.66 1.23
CA ALA A 50 -11.41 -6.61 2.68
C ALA A 50 -10.12 -5.89 3.11
N LEU A 51 -8.99 -6.12 2.41
CA LEU A 51 -7.76 -5.36 2.63
C LEU A 51 -7.98 -3.85 2.41
N ILE A 52 -8.57 -3.46 1.27
CA ILE A 52 -8.82 -2.04 0.96
C ILE A 52 -9.72 -1.42 2.03
N THR A 53 -10.77 -2.13 2.45
CA THR A 53 -11.68 -1.65 3.50
C THR A 53 -10.96 -1.47 4.83
N ALA A 54 -10.12 -2.43 5.23
CA ALA A 54 -9.32 -2.33 6.44
C ALA A 54 -8.37 -1.12 6.39
N ILE A 55 -7.61 -0.96 5.30
CA ILE A 55 -6.67 0.16 5.14
C ILE A 55 -7.38 1.50 5.10
N LEU A 56 -8.52 1.60 4.40
CA LEU A 56 -9.25 2.86 4.26
C LEU A 56 -10.07 3.27 5.50
N ALA A 57 -10.13 2.42 6.53
CA ALA A 57 -10.92 2.70 7.73
C ALA A 57 -10.36 3.86 8.57
N ASN A 58 -9.04 4.04 8.62
CA ASN A 58 -8.37 5.02 9.48
C ASN A 58 -7.13 5.60 8.79
N ASP A 59 -6.65 6.74 9.28
CA ASP A 59 -5.25 7.11 9.10
C ASP A 59 -4.40 6.35 10.13
N TRP A 60 -3.18 6.02 9.73
CA TRP A 60 -2.33 5.10 10.46
C TRP A 60 -1.10 5.81 10.97
N GLU A 61 -0.76 5.56 12.24
CA GLU A 61 0.59 5.87 12.69
C GLU A 61 1.58 4.95 11.97
N HIS A 62 1.30 3.65 11.98
CA HIS A 62 2.04 2.63 11.26
C HIS A 62 1.15 1.42 10.98
N LEU A 63 1.52 0.66 9.95
CA LEU A 63 0.94 -0.64 9.67
C LEU A 63 1.83 -1.73 10.27
N ASP A 64 1.23 -2.65 11.00
CA ASP A 64 1.91 -3.78 11.61
C ASP A 64 0.92 -4.96 11.73
N PRO A 65 1.14 -6.06 10.98
CA PRO A 65 0.25 -7.22 11.00
C PRO A 65 0.33 -8.02 12.31
N ASP A 66 1.32 -7.77 13.16
CA ASP A 66 1.49 -8.47 14.44
C ASP A 66 0.82 -7.72 15.61
N ILE A 67 0.22 -6.55 15.35
CA ILE A 67 -0.62 -5.85 16.34
C ILE A 67 -1.82 -6.73 16.75
N THR A 68 -2.09 -6.77 18.06
CA THR A 68 -3.18 -7.55 18.66
C THR A 68 -4.14 -6.63 19.41
N ALA A 69 -5.29 -7.17 19.82
CA ALA A 69 -6.27 -6.43 20.63
C ALA A 69 -5.72 -6.01 22.02
N THR A 70 -4.63 -6.66 22.47
CA THR A 70 -3.97 -6.36 23.73
C THR A 70 -2.80 -5.39 23.60
N THR A 71 -2.40 -5.06 22.36
CA THR A 71 -1.34 -4.08 22.12
C THR A 71 -1.77 -2.73 22.68
N ARG A 72 -1.02 -2.21 23.65
CA ARG A 72 -1.29 -0.91 24.27
C ARG A 72 -0.61 0.19 23.47
N SER A 73 -1.35 1.26 23.21
CA SER A 73 -0.78 2.51 22.75
C SER A 73 -0.06 3.23 23.90
N ALA A 74 1.05 3.90 23.58
CA ALA A 74 1.71 4.84 24.48
C ALA A 74 1.06 6.24 24.48
N PHE A 75 0.25 6.56 23.47
CA PHE A 75 -0.36 7.87 23.25
C PHE A 75 -1.89 7.83 23.31
N VAL A 76 -2.46 8.85 23.93
CA VAL A 76 -3.92 9.02 24.02
C VAL A 76 -4.49 9.19 22.60
N GLY A 77 -5.55 8.44 22.28
CA GLY A 77 -6.26 8.53 21.00
C GLY A 77 -5.76 7.60 19.89
N GLN A 78 -4.64 6.89 20.06
CA GLN A 78 -4.30 5.80 19.15
C GLN A 78 -5.05 4.53 19.54
N GLN A 79 -5.47 3.77 18.55
CA GLN A 79 -6.18 2.53 18.70
C GLN A 79 -5.46 1.41 17.95
N ALA A 80 -5.21 0.30 18.65
CA ALA A 80 -4.73 -0.91 18.01
C ALA A 80 -5.85 -1.54 17.18
N VAL A 81 -5.60 -1.77 15.90
CA VAL A 81 -6.47 -2.55 15.01
C VAL A 81 -5.80 -3.90 14.76
N PRO A 82 -6.32 -4.99 15.37
CA PRO A 82 -5.66 -6.29 15.34
C PRO A 82 -5.41 -6.80 13.91
N GLY A 83 -4.17 -7.19 13.63
CA GLY A 83 -3.74 -7.71 12.33
C GLY A 83 -3.56 -6.65 11.24
N VAL A 84 -3.67 -5.36 11.57
CA VAL A 84 -3.56 -4.26 10.58
C VAL A 84 -2.52 -3.23 11.00
N GLY A 85 -2.69 -2.59 12.17
CA GLY A 85 -1.83 -1.46 12.54
C GLY A 85 -2.30 -0.67 13.76
N MET A 86 -1.59 0.42 14.02
CA MET A 86 -1.95 1.41 15.03
C MET A 86 -2.50 2.66 14.34
N THR A 87 -3.69 3.10 14.74
CA THR A 87 -4.28 4.32 14.16
C THR A 87 -3.49 5.56 14.58
N LEU A 88 -3.47 6.56 13.72
CA LEU A 88 -2.95 7.87 14.06
C LEU A 88 -3.86 8.50 15.14
N ALA A 89 -3.27 9.11 16.16
CA ALA A 89 -4.04 9.77 17.20
C ALA A 89 -4.78 10.98 16.61
N SER A 90 -6.11 10.96 16.66
CA SER A 90 -6.91 12.16 16.46
C SER A 90 -7.64 12.45 17.75
N THR A 91 -7.13 13.41 18.52
CA THR A 91 -7.80 13.90 19.72
C THR A 91 -7.98 15.40 19.66
N THR A 92 -9.23 15.85 19.64
CA THR A 92 -9.58 17.25 19.83
C THR A 92 -10.07 17.44 21.26
N ASN A 93 -9.40 18.31 22.02
CA ASN A 93 -9.76 18.62 23.41
C ASN A 93 -9.85 17.41 24.37
N GLY A 94 -9.06 16.36 24.12
CA GLY A 94 -9.01 15.16 24.97
C GLY A 94 -10.14 14.15 24.74
N ALA A 95 -11.03 14.39 23.77
CA ALA A 95 -11.94 13.38 23.24
C ALA A 95 -11.30 12.68 22.03
N VAL A 96 -11.57 11.39 21.85
CA VAL A 96 -11.19 10.66 20.64
C VAL A 96 -12.12 11.10 19.51
N ASP A 97 -11.55 11.61 18.42
CA ASP A 97 -12.32 12.07 17.28
C ASP A 97 -12.80 10.88 16.43
N VAL A 98 -13.88 11.11 15.67
CA VAL A 98 -14.26 10.20 14.58
C VAL A 98 -13.12 10.22 13.55
N PRO A 99 -12.75 9.07 12.94
CA PRO A 99 -11.74 9.04 11.89
C PRO A 99 -12.02 10.09 10.82
N GLU A 100 -10.99 10.81 10.38
CA GLU A 100 -11.13 11.80 9.31
C GLU A 100 -11.77 11.15 8.07
N PRO A 101 -12.45 11.91 7.20
CA PRO A 101 -12.92 11.37 5.93
C PRO A 101 -11.74 10.87 5.08
N VAL A 102 -11.97 9.83 4.28
CA VAL A 102 -10.95 9.30 3.35
C VAL A 102 -10.48 10.43 2.44
N THR A 103 -9.15 10.57 2.27
CA THR A 103 -8.61 11.59 1.39
C THR A 103 -8.90 11.19 -0.05
N VAL A 104 -9.53 12.10 -0.81
CA VAL A 104 -9.85 11.89 -2.22
C VAL A 104 -9.12 12.92 -3.07
N PHE A 105 -8.30 12.46 -3.99
CA PHE A 105 -7.53 13.34 -4.88
C PHE A 105 -7.32 12.72 -6.25
N PRO A 106 -7.17 13.53 -7.31
CA PRO A 106 -6.74 13.01 -8.60
C PRO A 106 -5.25 12.68 -8.54
N LEU A 107 -4.84 11.53 -9.07
CA LEU A 107 -3.45 11.05 -8.97
C LEU A 107 -2.45 12.04 -9.59
N CYS A 108 -2.85 12.82 -10.60
CA CYS A 108 -2.01 13.86 -11.19
C CYS A 108 -1.69 15.03 -10.24
N HIS A 109 -2.39 15.15 -9.10
CA HIS A 109 -2.16 16.19 -8.09
C HIS A 109 -1.42 15.66 -6.85
N VAL A 110 -0.88 14.44 -6.89
CA VAL A 110 -0.21 13.81 -5.75
C VAL A 110 1.01 14.61 -5.26
N GLY A 111 1.64 15.41 -6.13
CA GLY A 111 2.74 16.32 -5.78
C GLY A 111 2.40 17.39 -4.75
N HIS A 112 1.11 17.54 -4.40
CA HIS A 112 0.67 18.44 -3.33
C HIS A 112 0.54 17.77 -1.95
N LEU A 113 0.73 16.45 -1.84
CA LEU A 113 0.47 15.68 -0.62
C LEU A 113 1.65 15.58 0.37
N ASP A 114 2.81 16.17 0.03
CA ASP A 114 4.04 16.17 0.86
C ASP A 114 4.45 14.77 1.37
N VAL A 115 4.30 13.75 0.53
CA VAL A 115 4.76 12.37 0.78
C VAL A 115 5.69 11.90 -0.31
N GLU A 116 6.57 10.96 0.01
CA GLU A 116 7.50 10.37 -0.94
C GLU A 116 6.87 9.26 -1.79
N TRP A 117 5.93 8.51 -1.19
CA TRP A 117 5.36 7.30 -1.78
C TRP A 117 3.84 7.28 -1.72
N VAL A 118 3.23 6.78 -2.79
CA VAL A 118 1.80 6.44 -2.85
C VAL A 118 1.61 5.01 -3.37
N TYR A 119 0.78 4.25 -2.67
CA TYR A 119 0.49 2.85 -2.95
C TYR A 119 -0.97 2.71 -3.34
N LEU A 120 -1.24 2.19 -4.54
CA LEU A 120 -2.59 2.00 -5.04
C LEU A 120 -2.88 0.51 -5.19
N ILE A 121 -3.83 0.01 -4.41
CA ILE A 121 -4.29 -1.37 -4.44
C ILE A 121 -5.37 -1.50 -5.51
N GLU A 122 -5.15 -2.40 -6.47
CA GLU A 122 -6.11 -2.76 -7.51
C GLU A 122 -6.90 -4.01 -7.08
N ALA A 123 -8.20 -3.82 -6.79
CA ALA A 123 -9.05 -4.87 -6.23
C ALA A 123 -9.12 -6.14 -7.11
N ASP A 124 -9.31 -5.95 -8.42
CA ASP A 124 -9.57 -7.04 -9.37
C ASP A 124 -8.33 -7.90 -9.65
N THR A 125 -7.13 -7.33 -9.48
CA THR A 125 -5.87 -7.98 -9.85
C THR A 125 -5.01 -8.38 -8.65
N ALA A 126 -5.41 -8.01 -7.43
CA ALA A 126 -4.60 -8.18 -6.22
C ALA A 126 -3.18 -7.62 -6.38
N THR A 127 -3.06 -6.50 -7.09
CA THR A 127 -1.78 -5.81 -7.30
C THR A 127 -1.69 -4.49 -6.55
N ILE A 128 -0.46 -4.05 -6.31
CA ILE A 128 -0.13 -2.74 -5.78
C ILE A 128 0.67 -1.99 -6.85
N GLY A 129 0.16 -0.85 -7.28
CA GLY A 129 0.94 0.18 -7.99
C GLY A 129 1.71 1.03 -6.98
N VAL A 130 3.01 1.21 -7.20
CA VAL A 130 3.84 2.11 -6.39
C VAL A 130 4.14 3.36 -7.20
N HIS A 131 3.88 4.51 -6.61
CA HIS A 131 4.04 5.82 -7.22
C HIS A 131 4.96 6.69 -6.36
N THR A 132 5.78 7.50 -7.01
CA THR A 132 6.55 8.56 -6.36
C THR A 132 5.69 9.81 -6.12
N SER A 133 6.24 10.76 -5.36
CA SER A 133 5.61 12.03 -5.02
C SER A 133 5.17 12.89 -6.22
N ASP A 134 5.69 12.65 -7.41
CA ASP A 134 5.28 13.31 -8.65
C ASP A 134 4.15 12.57 -9.41
N GLY A 135 3.70 11.43 -8.88
CA GLY A 135 2.66 10.58 -9.48
C GLY A 135 3.17 9.55 -10.48
N THR A 136 4.47 9.56 -10.77
CA THR A 136 5.10 8.58 -11.65
C THR A 136 5.01 7.18 -11.05
N ARG A 137 4.43 6.23 -11.78
CA ARG A 137 4.39 4.82 -11.37
C ARG A 137 5.78 4.21 -11.53
N THR A 138 6.38 3.77 -10.43
CA THR A 138 7.70 3.13 -10.41
C THR A 138 7.64 1.62 -10.55
N GLY A 139 6.49 1.00 -10.21
CA GLY A 139 6.31 -0.44 -10.36
C GLY A 139 4.91 -0.95 -10.08
N THR A 140 4.71 -2.24 -10.36
CA THR A 140 3.50 -3.00 -10.05
C THR A 140 3.89 -4.32 -9.42
N TYR A 141 3.30 -4.63 -8.28
CA TYR A 141 3.64 -5.80 -7.48
C TYR A 141 2.41 -6.63 -7.19
N GLN A 142 2.52 -7.94 -7.36
CA GLN A 142 1.48 -8.89 -6.96
C GLN A 142 1.53 -9.10 -5.45
N LEU A 143 0.40 -8.96 -4.73
CA LEU A 143 0.36 -9.15 -3.27
C LEU A 143 0.93 -10.52 -2.85
N VAL A 144 0.61 -11.58 -3.60
CA VAL A 144 1.15 -12.92 -3.35
C VAL A 144 2.67 -13.01 -3.51
N ALA A 145 3.27 -12.24 -4.42
CA ALA A 145 4.71 -12.23 -4.62
C ALA A 145 5.44 -11.44 -3.52
N CYS A 146 4.74 -10.55 -2.83
CA CYS A 146 5.26 -9.77 -1.72
C CYS A 146 5.26 -10.52 -0.38
N LEU A 147 4.58 -11.67 -0.27
CA LEU A 147 4.62 -12.55 0.91
C LEU A 147 5.99 -13.20 1.11
N ASP A 148 6.68 -13.48 0.01
CA ASP A 148 8.01 -14.09 0.03
C ASP A 148 8.92 -13.41 -1.00
N PRO A 149 9.64 -12.34 -0.60
CA PRO A 149 10.50 -11.60 -1.52
C PRO A 149 11.67 -12.45 -2.06
N THR A 150 11.98 -13.59 -1.44
CA THR A 150 13.00 -14.53 -1.96
C THR A 150 12.48 -15.30 -3.19
N ALA A 151 11.22 -15.70 -3.19
CA ALA A 151 10.58 -16.41 -4.30
C ALA A 151 10.30 -15.52 -5.54
N ALA A 152 10.25 -14.19 -5.38
CA ALA A 152 10.14 -13.24 -6.49
C ALA A 152 11.47 -13.07 -7.24
N ARG A 153 12.60 -13.16 -6.54
CA ARG A 153 13.94 -13.05 -7.13
C ARG A 153 14.28 -14.22 -8.07
N GLU A 154 13.73 -15.40 -7.81
CA GLU A 154 13.94 -16.59 -8.65
C GLU A 154 13.08 -16.59 -9.92
N ARG A 155 11.92 -15.91 -9.92
CA ARG A 155 11.05 -15.77 -11.10
C ARG A 155 11.39 -14.58 -12.01
N GLY A 156 12.29 -13.71 -11.59
CA GLY A 156 12.74 -12.53 -12.34
C GLY A 156 13.83 -12.78 -13.39
N ALA A 157 14.37 -13.99 -13.51
CA ALA A 157 15.35 -14.33 -14.53
C ALA A 157 14.70 -14.77 -15.85
N VAL A 158 13.82 -13.94 -16.43
CA VAL A 158 13.60 -14.01 -17.88
C VAL A 158 14.76 -13.25 -18.52
N GLY A 159 15.80 -14.01 -18.89
CA GLY A 159 16.98 -13.47 -19.56
C GLY A 159 16.63 -12.70 -20.83
N PRO A 160 17.47 -11.75 -21.26
CA PRO A 160 17.23 -11.02 -22.49
C PRO A 160 17.08 -12.02 -23.64
N CYS A 161 15.94 -11.93 -24.33
CA CYS A 161 15.65 -12.66 -25.54
C CYS A 161 16.84 -12.50 -26.49
N GLY A 162 17.62 -13.56 -26.66
CA GLY A 162 18.82 -13.55 -27.51
C GLY A 162 18.46 -13.15 -28.95
N PRO A 163 19.38 -12.51 -29.68
CA PRO A 163 19.12 -12.07 -31.04
C PRO A 163 18.80 -13.29 -31.92
N ARG A 164 17.61 -13.25 -32.51
CA ARG A 164 17.12 -14.19 -33.52
C ARG A 164 18.09 -14.19 -34.71
N PRO A 165 18.70 -15.31 -35.11
CA PRO A 165 19.57 -15.32 -36.29
C PRO A 165 18.73 -15.08 -37.55
N ALA A 166 19.19 -14.13 -38.38
CA ALA A 166 18.56 -13.75 -39.63
C ALA A 166 18.56 -14.93 -40.63
N ALA A 167 17.44 -15.07 -41.33
CA ALA A 167 17.20 -16.09 -42.34
C ALA A 167 18.24 -16.01 -43.48
N GLY A 168 18.81 -17.17 -43.83
CA GLY A 168 19.64 -17.32 -45.02
C GLY A 168 18.80 -17.14 -46.29
N ALA A 169 19.31 -16.32 -47.20
CA ALA A 169 18.81 -16.21 -48.57
C ALA A 169 19.46 -17.31 -49.45
N PRO A 170 18.72 -17.99 -50.33
CA PRO A 170 19.31 -18.89 -51.30
C PRO A 170 19.89 -18.10 -52.48
N ARG A 171 21.02 -18.57 -53.00
CA ARG A 171 21.49 -18.32 -54.37
C ARG A 171 21.24 -19.56 -55.21
#